data_AF-A0A3N5Z1I9-F1
#
_entry.id   AF-A0A3N5Z1I9-F1
#
_cell.length_a   1.000
_cell.length_b   1.000
_cell.length_c   1.000
_cell.angle_alpha   90.00
_cell.angle_beta   90.00
_cell.angle_gamma   90.00
#
_symmetry.space_group_name_H-M   'P 1'
#
loop_
_entity.id
_entity.type
_entity.pdbx_description
1 polymer ?
#
loop_
_entity_poly.entity_id
_entity_poly.type
_entity_poly.pdbx_seq_one_letter_code
_entity_poly.pdbx_strand_id
1 'polypeptide(L)'
;GTSDRGACHRRATFYKPELAGMIPPDQIAGKAELFLEFESRLTVFDLLVLCRFYRDFYLWDRLEEVIRLVTGLDASEKALKERALAVADLIRKFNLREGMQPADDRLPPFLHQPLQDTGKVITAAEMETLLADYYRLHGWDERGVPK
;
A
#
# COMPACT_ATOMS: atom_id res chain seq x y z
N GLY A 1 2.78 -6.98 5.01
CA GLY A 1 1.89 -8.14 4.89
C GLY A 1 0.49 -7.79 4.42
N THR A 2 0.15 -6.51 4.29
CA THR A 2 -1.23 -6.01 4.08
C THR A 2 -1.77 -6.13 2.66
N SER A 3 -1.05 -6.79 1.74
CA SER A 3 -1.54 -6.91 0.37
C SER A 3 -2.83 -7.74 0.34
N ASP A 4 -3.83 -7.18 -0.31
CA ASP A 4 -5.18 -7.70 -0.48
C ASP A 4 -5.33 -9.15 -0.99
N ARG A 5 -4.29 -9.71 -1.61
CA ARG A 5 -4.27 -11.06 -2.19
C ARG A 5 -3.15 -11.94 -1.65
N GLY A 6 -2.68 -11.64 -0.44
CA GLY A 6 -1.52 -12.28 0.18
C GLY A 6 -0.19 -11.70 -0.28
N ALA A 7 0.92 -12.33 0.10
CA ALA A 7 2.28 -11.81 -0.09
C ALA A 7 2.59 -11.46 -1.56
N CYS A 8 2.44 -10.18 -1.91
CA CYS A 8 2.57 -9.73 -3.29
C CYS A 8 3.28 -8.38 -3.36
N HIS A 9 4.46 -8.36 -3.98
CA HIS A 9 5.19 -7.11 -4.22
C HIS A 9 4.47 -6.19 -5.21
N ARG A 10 3.55 -6.71 -6.03
CA ARG A 10 2.95 -5.92 -7.09
C ARG A 10 2.08 -4.81 -6.55
N ARG A 11 1.26 -5.00 -5.50
CA ARG A 11 0.24 -3.99 -5.11
C ARG A 11 0.80 -2.61 -4.79
N ALA A 12 1.94 -2.54 -4.11
CA ALA A 12 2.64 -1.29 -3.83
C ALA A 12 3.96 -1.10 -4.60
N THR A 13 4.64 -2.19 -5.02
CA THR A 13 6.01 -2.15 -5.56
C THR A 13 7.00 -1.33 -4.71
N PHE A 14 6.82 -1.38 -3.39
CA PHE A 14 7.41 -0.40 -2.47
C PHE A 14 8.93 -0.50 -2.29
N TYR A 15 9.57 -1.59 -2.74
CA TYR A 15 11.02 -1.63 -2.85
C TYR A 15 11.56 -0.52 -3.77
N LYS A 16 10.75 0.00 -4.70
CA LYS A 16 11.17 1.04 -5.64
C LYS A 16 11.50 2.38 -4.96
N PRO A 17 10.62 3.00 -4.14
CA PRO A 17 10.96 4.23 -3.42
C PRO A 17 12.18 4.07 -2.50
N GLU A 18 12.33 2.90 -1.86
CA GLU A 18 13.51 2.61 -1.03
C GLU A 18 14.80 2.58 -1.86
N LEU A 19 14.82 1.83 -2.98
CA LEU A 19 15.98 1.75 -3.87
C LEU A 19 16.26 3.06 -4.61
N ALA A 20 15.25 3.90 -4.81
CA ALA A 20 15.39 5.21 -5.42
C ALA A 20 15.86 6.30 -4.43
N GLY A 21 16.03 5.95 -3.14
CA GLY A 21 16.47 6.89 -2.11
C GLY A 21 15.39 7.88 -1.66
N MET A 22 14.11 7.61 -1.95
CA MET A 22 13.00 8.46 -1.49
C MET A 22 12.75 8.29 0.02
N ILE A 23 13.04 7.10 0.55
CA ILE A 23 13.01 6.80 1.98
C ILE A 23 14.10 5.77 2.30
N PRO A 24 14.85 5.92 3.41
CA PRO A 24 15.78 4.88 3.86
C PRO A 24 15.04 3.56 4.16
N PRO A 25 15.58 2.39 3.77
CA PRO A 25 14.91 1.11 4.00
C PRO A 25 14.63 0.80 5.48
N ASP A 26 15.46 1.29 6.39
CA ASP A 26 15.41 1.09 7.84
C ASP A 26 14.56 2.14 8.58
N GLN A 27 14.09 3.19 7.89
CA GLN A 27 13.22 4.19 8.50
C GLN A 27 11.81 3.64 8.74
N ILE A 28 11.25 3.84 9.94
CA ILE A 28 9.88 3.43 10.29
C ILE A 28 8.90 4.61 10.20
N ALA A 29 9.25 5.75 10.81
CA ALA A 29 8.39 6.92 10.85
C ALA A 29 8.09 7.43 9.43
N GLY A 30 6.80 7.65 9.13
CA GLY A 30 6.32 8.13 7.83
C GLY A 30 6.36 7.10 6.70
N LYS A 31 6.91 5.90 6.92
CA LYS A 31 7.03 4.88 5.86
C LYS A 31 5.68 4.34 5.40
N ALA A 32 4.73 4.17 6.32
CA ALA A 32 3.37 3.73 5.99
C ALA A 32 2.61 4.75 5.13
N GLU A 33 2.85 6.06 5.32
CA GLU A 33 2.24 7.12 4.52
C GLU A 33 2.75 7.09 3.08
N LEU A 34 4.07 7.00 2.89
CA LEU A 34 4.64 6.84 1.56
C LEU A 34 4.22 5.50 0.93
N PHE A 35 4.08 4.44 1.72
CA PHE A 35 3.56 3.14 1.24
C PHE A 35 2.15 3.29 0.68
N LEU A 36 1.27 3.93 1.42
CA LEU A 36 -0.12 4.16 1.01
C LEU A 36 -0.20 5.04 -0.24
N GLU A 37 0.70 6.00 -0.41
CA GLU A 37 0.80 6.83 -1.60
C GLU A 37 1.04 5.99 -2.86
N PHE A 38 1.99 5.06 -2.78
CA PHE A 38 2.32 4.15 -3.87
C PHE A 38 1.20 3.14 -4.12
N GLU A 39 0.66 2.53 -3.06
CA GLU A 39 -0.43 1.55 -3.15
C GLU A 39 -1.71 2.18 -3.74
N SER A 40 -2.05 3.40 -3.34
CA SER A 40 -3.23 4.11 -3.84
C SER A 40 -3.12 4.40 -5.33
N ARG A 41 -1.98 4.93 -5.79
CA ARG A 41 -1.76 5.18 -7.23
C ARG A 41 -1.84 3.89 -8.02
N LEU A 42 -1.29 2.83 -7.47
CA LEU A 42 -1.26 1.53 -8.11
C LEU A 42 -2.61 0.81 -8.08
N THR A 43 -3.48 1.12 -7.12
CA THR A 43 -4.89 0.70 -7.16
C THR A 43 -5.59 1.35 -8.35
N VAL A 44 -5.38 2.65 -8.58
CA VAL A 44 -5.93 3.34 -9.76
C VAL A 44 -5.40 2.73 -11.07
N PHE A 45 -4.12 2.36 -11.13
CA PHE A 45 -3.58 1.63 -12.28
C PHE A 45 -4.34 0.32 -12.54
N ASP A 46 -4.64 -0.45 -11.51
CA ASP A 46 -5.35 -1.72 -11.66
C ASP A 46 -6.80 -1.50 -12.11
N LEU A 47 -7.46 -0.43 -11.66
CA LEU A 47 -8.82 -0.05 -12.11
C LEU A 47 -8.87 0.34 -13.60
N LEU A 48 -7.80 0.93 -14.11
CA LEU A 48 -7.67 1.34 -15.51
C LEU A 48 -6.98 0.28 -16.38
N VAL A 49 -6.57 -0.85 -15.78
CA VAL A 49 -5.80 -1.91 -16.45
C VAL A 49 -4.50 -1.39 -17.08
N LEU A 50 -3.87 -0.39 -16.44
CA LEU A 50 -2.61 0.18 -16.90
C LEU A 50 -1.43 -0.74 -16.57
N CYS A 51 -0.48 -0.82 -17.50
CA CYS A 51 0.73 -1.61 -17.30
C CYS A 51 1.58 -1.03 -16.16
N ARG A 52 1.92 -1.87 -15.17
CA ARG A 52 2.67 -1.49 -13.97
C ARG A 52 4.10 -1.00 -14.24
N PHE A 53 4.65 -1.28 -15.41
CA PHE A 53 5.94 -0.72 -15.82
C PHE A 53 5.88 0.79 -16.09
N TYR A 54 4.70 1.35 -16.32
CA TYR A 54 4.51 2.79 -16.49
C TYR A 54 4.25 3.55 -15.17
N ARG A 55 4.34 2.91 -14.01
CA ARG A 55 4.06 3.52 -12.69
C ARG A 55 4.93 4.72 -12.32
N ASP A 56 6.10 4.83 -12.96
CA ASP A 56 7.05 5.92 -12.76
C ASP A 56 6.86 7.05 -13.80
N PHE A 57 6.01 6.83 -14.82
CA PHE A 57 5.70 7.81 -15.88
C PHE A 57 4.29 8.41 -15.73
N TYR A 58 3.31 7.61 -15.31
CA TYR A 58 1.97 8.11 -15.00
C TYR A 58 1.86 8.35 -13.50
N LEU A 59 2.36 9.51 -13.09
CA LEU A 59 2.11 10.06 -11.77
C LEU A 59 0.69 10.64 -11.70
N TRP A 60 0.33 11.23 -10.56
CA TRP A 60 -1.03 11.71 -10.34
C TRP A 60 -1.48 12.71 -11.41
N ASP A 61 -0.66 13.71 -11.74
CA ASP A 61 -0.94 14.72 -12.77
C ASP A 61 -1.37 14.11 -14.11
N ARG A 62 -0.65 13.08 -14.58
CA ARG A 62 -0.97 12.38 -15.83
C ARG A 62 -2.23 11.55 -15.71
N LEU A 63 -2.45 10.89 -14.58
CA LEU A 63 -3.68 10.13 -14.35
C LEU A 63 -4.89 11.05 -14.33
N GLU A 64 -4.80 12.21 -13.66
CA GLU A 64 -5.90 13.18 -13.64
C GLU A 64 -6.26 13.64 -15.04
N GLU A 65 -5.25 14.03 -15.83
CA GLU A 65 -5.41 14.52 -17.19
C GLU A 65 -6.08 13.48 -18.08
N VAL A 66 -5.53 12.26 -18.12
CA VAL A 66 -6.02 11.19 -19.00
C VAL A 66 -7.44 10.78 -18.63
N ILE A 67 -7.73 10.57 -17.34
CA ILE A 67 -9.08 10.16 -16.90
C ILE A 67 -10.09 11.25 -17.21
N ARG A 68 -9.76 12.52 -16.94
CA ARG A 68 -10.64 13.67 -17.23
C ARG A 68 -10.92 13.80 -18.72
N LEU A 69 -9.90 13.70 -19.58
CA LEU A 69 -10.04 13.81 -21.03
C LEU A 69 -10.87 12.66 -21.64
N VAL A 70 -10.72 11.44 -21.12
CA VAL A 70 -11.41 10.26 -21.67
C VAL A 70 -12.84 10.13 -21.15
N THR A 71 -13.09 10.49 -19.88
CA THR A 71 -14.36 10.16 -19.21
C THR A 71 -15.21 11.39 -18.84
N GLY A 72 -14.62 12.58 -18.80
CA GLY A 72 -15.25 13.80 -18.27
C GLY A 72 -15.47 13.82 -16.76
N LEU A 73 -15.02 12.79 -16.02
CA LEU A 73 -15.15 12.72 -14.57
C LEU A 73 -14.18 13.66 -13.85
N ASP A 74 -14.53 14.05 -12.62
CA ASP A 74 -13.54 14.60 -11.71
C ASP A 74 -12.51 13.50 -11.36
N ALA A 75 -11.28 13.78 -11.75
CA ALA A 75 -10.12 12.93 -11.55
C ALA A 75 -9.02 13.66 -10.77
N SER A 76 -9.37 14.66 -9.95
CA SER A 76 -8.40 15.26 -9.03
C SER A 76 -7.68 14.20 -8.19
N GLU A 77 -6.42 14.43 -7.85
CA GLU A 77 -5.59 13.50 -7.06
C GLU A 77 -6.31 13.09 -5.78
N LYS A 78 -6.96 14.05 -5.11
CA LYS A 78 -7.81 13.81 -3.95
C LYS A 78 -8.93 12.80 -4.25
N ALA A 79 -9.72 13.04 -5.30
CA ALA A 79 -10.82 12.15 -5.68
C ALA A 79 -10.32 10.75 -6.08
N LEU A 80 -9.15 10.65 -6.74
CA LEU A 80 -8.54 9.38 -7.11
C LEU A 80 -8.03 8.61 -5.88
N LYS A 81 -7.40 9.29 -4.92
CA LYS A 81 -6.99 8.70 -3.64
C LYS A 81 -8.18 8.22 -2.82
N GLU A 82 -9.24 9.02 -2.72
CA GLU A 82 -10.49 8.62 -2.06
C GLU A 82 -11.11 7.36 -2.69
N ARG A 83 -11.12 7.28 -4.04
CA ARG A 83 -11.57 6.07 -4.76
C ARG A 83 -10.67 4.87 -4.48
N ALA A 84 -9.35 5.05 -4.45
CA ALA A 84 -8.41 3.97 -4.16
C ALA A 84 -8.62 3.41 -2.74
N LEU A 85 -8.80 4.28 -1.75
CA LEU A 85 -9.11 3.88 -0.37
C LEU A 85 -10.44 3.14 -0.28
N ALA A 86 -11.49 3.63 -0.96
CA ALA A 86 -12.78 2.94 -1.00
C ALA A 86 -12.70 1.53 -1.62
N VAL A 87 -11.84 1.35 -2.64
CA VAL A 87 -11.58 0.03 -3.23
C VAL A 87 -10.82 -0.87 -2.25
N ALA A 88 -9.80 -0.34 -1.56
CA ALA A 88 -9.10 -1.09 -0.52
C ALA A 88 -10.05 -1.54 0.60
N ASP A 89 -10.96 -0.67 1.04
CA ASP A 89 -11.99 -0.99 2.04
C ASP A 89 -12.92 -2.10 1.55
N LEU A 90 -13.38 -2.03 0.31
CA LEU A 90 -14.27 -3.04 -0.27
C LEU A 90 -13.60 -4.41 -0.28
N ILE A 91 -12.34 -4.48 -0.71
CA ILE A 91 -11.58 -5.73 -0.75
C ILE A 91 -11.29 -6.23 0.66
N ARG A 92 -10.93 -5.34 1.59
CA ARG A 92 -10.71 -5.69 3.00
C ARG A 92 -11.99 -6.25 3.64
N LYS A 93 -13.14 -5.62 3.44
CA LYS A 93 -14.46 -6.10 3.90
C LYS A 93 -14.77 -7.49 3.32
N PHE A 94 -14.49 -7.70 2.04
CA PHE A 94 -14.63 -9.02 1.42
C PHE A 94 -13.74 -10.07 2.10
N ASN A 95 -12.44 -9.80 2.24
CA ASN A 95 -11.49 -10.76 2.82
C ASN A 95 -11.85 -11.11 4.28
N LEU A 96 -12.23 -10.12 5.08
CA LEU A 96 -12.68 -10.33 6.46
C LEU A 96 -13.94 -11.20 6.52
N ARG A 97 -14.90 -10.98 5.61
CA ARG A 97 -16.10 -11.83 5.49
C ARG A 97 -15.73 -13.28 5.16
N GLU A 98 -14.73 -13.49 4.31
CA GLU A 98 -14.24 -14.82 3.92
C GLU A 98 -13.26 -15.45 4.94
N GLY A 99 -13.05 -14.81 6.09
CA GLY A 99 -12.33 -15.41 7.22
C GLY A 99 -10.91 -14.89 7.45
N MET A 100 -10.45 -13.87 6.71
CA MET A 100 -9.19 -13.18 7.01
C MET A 100 -9.19 -12.69 8.46
N GLN A 101 -8.07 -12.87 9.13
CA GLN A 101 -7.83 -12.40 10.49
C GLN A 101 -6.80 -11.25 10.48
N PRO A 102 -6.83 -10.35 11.47
CA PRO A 102 -5.79 -9.32 11.62
C PRO A 102 -4.37 -9.91 11.78
N ALA A 103 -4.27 -11.18 12.19
CA ALA A 103 -3.03 -11.93 12.26
C ALA A 103 -2.37 -12.13 10.88
N ASP A 104 -3.16 -12.20 9.81
CA ASP A 104 -2.70 -12.53 8.46
C ASP A 104 -1.91 -11.38 7.80
N ASP A 105 -1.96 -10.17 8.37
CA ASP A 105 -1.16 -9.02 7.92
C ASP A 105 0.31 -9.10 8.37
N ARG A 106 0.65 -10.02 9.28
CA ARG A 106 2.00 -10.17 9.84
C ARG A 106 2.90 -10.98 8.93
N LEU A 107 4.20 -10.68 8.99
CA LEU A 107 5.22 -11.42 8.27
C LEU A 107 5.51 -12.76 8.97
N PRO A 108 5.91 -13.80 8.22
CA PRO A 108 6.41 -15.02 8.81
C PRO A 108 7.56 -14.76 9.81
N PRO A 109 7.62 -15.45 10.97
CA PRO A 109 8.60 -15.18 12.02
C PRO A 109 10.07 -15.21 11.58
N PHE A 110 10.41 -16.00 10.56
CA PHE A 110 11.78 -16.08 10.05
C PHE A 110 12.28 -14.75 9.44
N LEU A 111 11.37 -13.87 8.99
CA LEU A 111 11.72 -12.55 8.46
C LEU A 111 12.11 -11.54 9.55
N HIS A 112 11.93 -11.89 10.83
CA HIS A 112 12.40 -11.12 11.97
C HIS A 112 13.78 -11.57 12.45
N GLN A 113 14.48 -12.41 11.67
CA GLN A 113 15.87 -12.78 11.92
C GLN A 113 16.81 -11.82 11.18
N PRO A 114 17.95 -11.44 11.78
CA PRO A 114 18.92 -10.58 11.12
C PRO A 114 19.54 -11.27 9.90
N LEU A 115 19.73 -10.48 8.84
CA LEU A 115 20.45 -10.92 7.65
C LEU A 115 21.91 -11.26 8.00
N GLN A 116 22.42 -12.35 7.45
CA GLN A 116 23.76 -12.85 7.77
C GLN A 116 24.89 -11.92 7.33
N ASP A 117 24.68 -11.20 6.23
CA ASP A 117 25.69 -10.36 5.57
C ASP A 117 25.73 -8.94 6.14
N THR A 118 24.56 -8.37 6.46
CA THR A 118 24.42 -6.96 6.84
C THR A 118 23.97 -6.76 8.28
N GLY A 119 23.49 -7.81 8.96
CA GLY A 119 22.88 -7.73 10.28
C GLY A 119 21.54 -6.99 10.33
N LYS A 120 21.05 -6.48 9.18
CA LYS A 120 19.79 -5.74 9.11
C LYS A 120 18.62 -6.67 9.42
N VAL A 121 17.64 -6.13 10.13
CA VAL A 121 16.44 -6.86 10.55
C VAL A 121 15.27 -5.89 10.62
N ILE A 122 14.07 -6.36 10.29
CA ILE A 122 12.83 -5.71 10.72
C ILE A 122 12.34 -6.44 11.96
N THR A 123 12.25 -5.73 13.08
CA THR A 123 11.76 -6.32 14.33
C THR A 123 10.24 -6.50 14.28
N ALA A 124 9.72 -7.41 15.11
CA ALA A 124 8.28 -7.57 15.26
C ALA A 124 7.61 -6.27 15.74
N ALA A 125 8.25 -5.52 16.66
CA ALA A 125 7.71 -4.26 17.18
C ALA A 125 7.62 -3.16 16.12
N GLU A 126 8.62 -3.06 15.23
CA GLU A 126 8.58 -2.14 14.08
C GLU A 126 7.48 -2.54 13.10
N MET A 127 7.29 -3.84 12.87
CA MET A 127 6.18 -4.32 12.05
C MET A 127 4.81 -3.95 12.65
N GLU A 128 4.61 -4.09 13.95
CA GLU A 128 3.37 -3.67 14.61
C GLU A 128 3.14 -2.15 14.49
N THR A 129 4.22 -1.36 14.62
CA THR A 129 4.15 0.10 14.43
C THR A 129 3.70 0.46 13.01
N LEU A 130 4.31 -0.16 12.00
CA LEU A 130 3.94 0.06 10.60
C LEU A 130 2.50 -0.36 10.30
N LEU A 131 2.03 -1.47 10.87
CA LEU A 131 0.65 -1.93 10.71
C LEU A 131 -0.34 -0.96 11.36
N ALA A 132 -0.05 -0.49 12.58
CA ALA A 132 -0.89 0.48 13.28
C ALA A 132 -1.00 1.80 12.50
N ASP A 133 0.11 2.30 11.96
CA ASP A 133 0.11 3.48 11.09
C ASP A 133 -0.69 3.25 9.82
N TYR A 134 -0.52 2.10 9.17
CA TYR A 134 -1.26 1.73 7.97
C TYR A 134 -2.79 1.70 8.23
N TYR A 135 -3.24 1.03 9.30
CA TYR A 135 -4.66 1.00 9.66
C TYR A 135 -5.21 2.38 9.97
N ARG A 136 -4.46 3.21 10.71
CA ARG A 136 -4.84 4.59 11.01
C ARG A 136 -4.99 5.42 9.74
N LEU A 137 -4.08 5.29 8.78
CA LEU A 137 -4.12 6.03 7.51
C LEU A 137 -5.30 5.60 6.63
N HIS A 138 -5.69 4.33 6.68
CA HIS A 138 -6.92 3.84 6.06
C HIS A 138 -8.21 4.20 6.82
N GLY A 139 -8.10 4.72 8.06
CA GLY A 139 -9.26 4.98 8.92
C GLY A 139 -9.89 3.72 9.52
N TRP A 140 -9.20 2.58 9.46
CA TRP A 140 -9.64 1.31 10.04
C TRP A 140 -9.51 1.31 11.57
N ASP A 141 -10.16 0.35 12.24
CA ASP A 141 -9.96 0.11 13.66
C ASP A 141 -8.59 -0.58 13.93
N GLU A 142 -8.24 -0.75 15.21
CA GLU A 142 -6.98 -1.40 15.62
C GLU A 142 -6.86 -2.86 15.18
N ARG A 143 -7.96 -3.48 14.74
CA ARG A 143 -7.99 -4.83 14.17
C ARG A 143 -7.96 -4.80 12.64
N GLY A 144 -7.74 -3.63 12.03
CA GLY A 144 -7.74 -3.47 10.58
C GLY A 144 -9.10 -3.72 9.96
N VAL A 145 -10.20 -3.44 10.68
CA VAL A 145 -11.56 -3.50 10.16
C VAL A 145 -11.95 -2.09 9.67
N PRO A 146 -12.34 -1.93 8.40
CA PRO A 146 -12.83 -0.64 7.92
C PRO A 146 -14.14 -0.25 8.61
N LYS A 147 -14.30 1.04 8.90
CA LYS A 147 -15.49 1.59 9.56
C LYS A 147 -16.71 1.65 8.62
#